data_AF-A0A3N5JF09-F1
#
_entry.id   AF-A0A3N5JF09-F1
#
_cell.length_a   1.000
_cell.length_b   1.000
_cell.length_c   1.000
_cell.angle_alpha   90.00
_cell.angle_beta   90.00
_cell.angle_gamma   90.00
#
_symmetry.space_group_name_H-M   'P 1'
#
loop_
_entity.id
_entity.type
_entity.pdbx_description
1 polymer ?
#
loop_
_entity_poly.entity_id
_entity_poly.type
_entity_poly.pdbx_seq_one_letter_code
_entity_poly.pdbx_strand_id
1 'polypeptide(L)'
;MLVWMDPRTTPVRTQFVALAGDPGPLPKAKKPDFEAATLLPDGRLLVIGSGSARTRRSFVLLNPQTDEFVLADAGPLYDAVATALGGELNIEGVIPEADGLILFNRGSSAGDNAVIGVALRVDAPTTVEVKGLTRWHLGEVQGFSHPVALAFTDATRGPDGQLWYLAAAEDTPDAISDGQVVGAVIGVLGAESGSWTPILESDGTPSVRKFEGLVIDADGAGGWLVTDADSPERPTELCRIALRGLAAAK
;
A
#
# COMPACT_ATOMS: atom_id res chain seq x y z
N MET A 1 -12.36 -5.31 11.43
CA MET A 1 -13.25 -4.15 11.21
C MET A 1 -12.59 -3.25 10.18
N LEU A 2 -13.33 -2.69 9.24
CA LEU A 2 -12.86 -1.57 8.42
C LEU A 2 -13.39 -0.28 9.02
N VAL A 3 -12.54 0.74 9.04
CA VAL A 3 -12.91 2.11 9.42
C VAL A 3 -12.61 2.99 8.22
N TRP A 4 -13.57 3.80 7.82
CA TRP A 4 -13.35 4.79 6.76
C TRP A 4 -13.95 6.13 7.16
N MET A 5 -13.34 7.20 6.65
CA MET A 5 -13.67 8.58 6.99
C MET A 5 -13.96 9.38 5.73
N ASP A 6 -15.03 10.19 5.73
CA ASP A 6 -15.30 11.17 4.68
C ASP A 6 -14.95 12.58 5.16
N PRO A 7 -13.75 13.11 4.84
CA PRO A 7 -13.33 14.43 5.29
C PRO A 7 -14.14 15.58 4.67
N ARG A 8 -15.00 15.32 3.67
CA ARG A 8 -15.85 16.35 3.02
C ARG A 8 -17.10 16.69 3.84
N THR A 9 -17.40 15.90 4.86
CA THR A 9 -18.58 16.08 5.71
C THR A 9 -18.24 16.87 6.98
N THR A 10 -19.24 17.54 7.57
CA THR A 10 -19.07 18.28 8.83
C THR A 10 -20.22 17.94 9.78
N PRO A 11 -19.98 17.22 10.89
CA PRO A 11 -18.70 16.64 11.31
C PRO A 11 -18.19 15.58 10.31
N VAL A 12 -16.88 15.27 10.36
CA VAL A 12 -16.30 14.17 9.57
C VAL A 12 -17.08 12.89 9.87
N ARG A 13 -17.66 12.30 8.82
CA ARG A 13 -18.37 11.03 8.89
C ARG A 13 -17.34 9.94 9.03
N THR A 14 -17.41 9.23 10.16
CA THR A 14 -16.67 7.99 10.38
C THR A 14 -17.66 6.84 10.34
N GLN A 15 -17.35 5.80 9.58
CA GLN A 15 -18.13 4.58 9.48
C GLN A 15 -17.31 3.38 9.92
N PHE A 16 -17.99 2.42 10.55
CA PHE A 16 -17.40 1.20 11.06
C PHE A 16 -18.11 0.01 10.41
N VAL A 17 -17.35 -0.81 9.67
CA VAL A 17 -17.88 -2.02 9.04
C VAL A 17 -17.23 -3.23 9.70
N ALA A 18 -18.04 -3.97 10.45
CA ALA A 18 -17.62 -5.23 11.06
C ALA A 18 -17.55 -6.33 9.99
N LEU A 19 -16.33 -6.63 9.52
CA LEU A 19 -16.09 -7.71 8.55
C LEU A 19 -16.31 -9.13 9.11
N ALA A 20 -16.45 -9.24 10.43
CA ALA A 20 -16.71 -10.47 11.17
C ALA A 20 -17.47 -10.14 12.47
N GLY A 21 -17.94 -11.17 13.18
CA GLY A 21 -18.85 -11.01 14.32
C GLY A 21 -18.32 -10.15 15.48
N ASP A 22 -17.12 -10.43 15.99
CA ASP A 22 -16.53 -9.68 17.11
C ASP A 22 -15.46 -8.68 16.60
N PRO A 23 -15.63 -7.36 16.82
CA PRO A 23 -14.67 -6.35 16.41
C PRO A 23 -13.40 -6.28 17.28
N GLY A 24 -13.28 -7.13 18.31
CA GLY A 24 -12.11 -7.21 19.17
C GLY A 24 -10.80 -7.58 18.45
N PRO A 25 -9.64 -7.34 19.09
CA PRO A 25 -8.33 -7.64 18.51
C PRO A 25 -8.18 -9.14 18.22
N LEU A 26 -7.74 -9.45 17.00
CA LEU A 26 -7.42 -10.82 16.58
C LEU A 26 -5.98 -11.17 16.94
N PRO A 27 -5.69 -12.43 17.35
CA PRO A 27 -4.32 -12.92 17.44
C PRO A 27 -3.53 -12.69 16.14
N LYS A 28 -2.23 -12.34 16.20
CA LYS A 28 -1.39 -12.01 15.00
C LYS A 28 -1.54 -13.05 13.88
N ALA A 29 -1.54 -14.34 14.22
CA ALA A 29 -1.69 -15.45 13.26
C ALA A 29 -3.08 -15.56 12.58
N LYS A 30 -4.11 -14.94 13.15
CA LYS A 30 -5.48 -14.93 12.63
C LYS A 30 -5.84 -13.60 11.94
N LYS A 31 -4.94 -12.62 11.95
CA LYS A 31 -5.19 -11.34 11.27
C LYS A 31 -5.24 -11.58 9.75
N PRO A 32 -6.25 -10.99 9.06
CA PRO A 32 -6.32 -11.02 7.60
C PRO A 32 -5.25 -10.15 6.93
N ASP A 33 -4.59 -9.27 7.69
CA ASP A 33 -3.41 -8.49 7.25
C ASP A 33 -3.73 -7.65 6.02
N PHE A 34 -4.74 -6.78 6.16
CA PHE A 34 -5.20 -5.91 5.08
C PHE A 34 -4.23 -4.74 4.92
N GLU A 35 -3.32 -4.85 3.97
CA GLU A 35 -2.22 -3.90 3.76
C GLU A 35 -2.36 -3.06 2.48
N ALA A 36 -3.43 -3.27 1.70
CA ALA A 36 -3.65 -2.48 0.49
C ALA A 36 -5.15 -2.23 0.24
N ALA A 37 -5.47 -0.99 -0.17
CA ALA A 37 -6.83 -0.59 -0.47
C ALA A 37 -6.89 0.38 -1.67
N THR A 38 -7.99 0.34 -2.43
CA THR A 38 -8.21 1.28 -3.53
C THR A 38 -9.68 1.50 -3.85
N LEU A 39 -9.99 2.65 -4.45
CA LEU A 39 -11.33 2.99 -4.94
C LEU A 39 -11.49 2.52 -6.39
N LEU A 40 -12.45 1.64 -6.63
CA LEU A 40 -12.77 1.14 -7.96
C LEU A 40 -13.56 2.18 -8.78
N PRO A 41 -13.51 2.10 -10.12
CA PRO A 41 -14.25 3.01 -11.00
C PRO A 41 -15.78 3.04 -10.78
N ASP A 42 -16.35 1.96 -10.24
CA ASP A 42 -17.78 1.85 -9.91
C ASP A 42 -18.14 2.43 -8.53
N GLY A 43 -17.15 2.99 -7.81
CA GLY A 43 -17.33 3.64 -6.52
C GLY A 43 -17.21 2.70 -5.31
N ARG A 44 -16.96 1.40 -5.50
CA ARG A 44 -16.70 0.46 -4.41
C ARG A 44 -15.25 0.54 -3.95
N LEU A 45 -15.01 0.24 -2.68
CA LEU A 45 -13.68 0.08 -2.10
C LEU A 45 -13.25 -1.38 -2.20
N LEU A 46 -12.09 -1.60 -2.78
CA LEU A 46 -11.37 -2.87 -2.72
C LEU A 46 -10.34 -2.80 -1.59
N VAL A 47 -10.36 -3.78 -0.69
CA VAL A 47 -9.32 -3.98 0.33
C VAL A 47 -8.80 -5.41 0.22
N ILE A 48 -7.49 -5.58 0.15
CA ILE A 48 -6.85 -6.89 -0.03
C ILE A 48 -5.82 -7.16 1.07
N GLY A 49 -5.67 -8.42 1.41
CA GLY A 49 -4.64 -8.86 2.34
C GLY A 49 -3.24 -8.90 1.70
N SER A 50 -2.20 -8.96 2.53
CA SER A 50 -0.81 -9.04 2.06
C SER A 50 -0.47 -10.31 1.28
N GLY A 51 -1.22 -11.40 1.48
CA GLY A 51 -0.96 -12.69 0.82
C GLY A 51 0.21 -13.50 1.39
N SER A 52 0.91 -12.97 2.40
CA SER A 52 2.09 -13.57 3.04
C SER A 52 1.80 -14.89 3.77
N ALA A 53 0.55 -15.16 4.10
CA ALA A 53 0.08 -16.44 4.61
C ALA A 53 -1.28 -16.79 4.01
N ARG A 54 -1.69 -18.07 4.07
CA ARG A 54 -3.01 -18.51 3.58
C ARG A 54 -4.18 -17.73 4.20
N THR A 55 -4.09 -17.37 5.48
CA THR A 55 -5.09 -16.57 6.19
C THR A 55 -5.13 -15.10 5.76
N ARG A 56 -4.09 -14.63 5.05
CA ARG A 56 -3.90 -13.26 4.58
C ARG A 56 -4.24 -13.07 3.10
N ARG A 57 -4.91 -14.06 2.51
CA ARG A 57 -5.37 -14.06 1.11
C ARG A 57 -6.81 -13.56 0.96
N SER A 58 -7.22 -12.69 1.88
CA SER A 58 -8.57 -12.17 1.97
C SER A 58 -8.78 -10.97 1.03
N PHE A 59 -10.02 -10.81 0.59
CA PHE A 59 -10.43 -9.81 -0.39
C PHE A 59 -11.79 -9.26 0.03
N VAL A 60 -11.90 -7.93 0.14
CA VAL A 60 -13.13 -7.24 0.53
C VAL A 60 -13.55 -6.27 -0.56
N LEU A 61 -14.79 -6.41 -1.02
CA LEU A 61 -15.46 -5.39 -1.82
C LEU A 61 -16.53 -4.73 -0.98
N LEU A 62 -16.32 -3.47 -0.64
CA LEU A 62 -17.21 -2.67 0.20
C LEU A 62 -17.89 -1.59 -0.64
N ASN A 63 -19.21 -1.46 -0.52
CA ASN A 63 -19.94 -0.30 -1.00
C ASN A 63 -19.97 0.77 0.11
N PRO A 64 -19.22 1.89 -0.01
CA PRO A 64 -19.16 2.91 1.05
C PRO A 64 -20.46 3.71 1.22
N GLN A 65 -21.45 3.57 0.33
CA GLN A 65 -22.74 4.22 0.44
C GLN A 65 -23.75 3.38 1.23
N THR A 66 -23.71 2.05 1.06
CA THR A 66 -24.65 1.12 1.72
C THR A 66 -24.05 0.35 2.89
N ASP A 67 -22.71 0.40 3.05
CA ASP A 67 -21.92 -0.41 3.99
C ASP A 67 -22.02 -1.93 3.73
N GLU A 68 -22.65 -2.34 2.62
CA GLU A 68 -22.68 -3.73 2.17
C GLU A 68 -21.31 -4.14 1.65
N PHE A 69 -20.89 -5.36 2.02
CA PHE A 69 -19.62 -5.89 1.56
C PHE A 69 -19.67 -7.37 1.21
N VAL A 70 -18.74 -7.77 0.36
CA VAL A 70 -18.39 -9.16 0.11
C VAL A 70 -16.98 -9.39 0.66
N LEU A 71 -16.84 -10.38 1.54
CA LEU A 71 -15.55 -10.90 1.99
C LEU A 71 -15.34 -12.28 1.36
N ALA A 72 -14.24 -12.46 0.64
CA ALA A 72 -13.90 -13.69 -0.03
C ALA A 72 -12.41 -14.03 0.14
N ASP A 73 -12.09 -15.31 -0.02
CA ASP A 73 -10.72 -15.76 -0.26
C ASP A 73 -10.40 -15.54 -1.75
N ALA A 74 -9.34 -14.78 -2.05
CA ALA A 74 -8.88 -14.54 -3.41
C ALA A 74 -7.67 -15.41 -3.78
N GLY A 75 -7.64 -16.66 -3.31
CA GLY A 75 -6.58 -17.64 -3.52
C GLY A 75 -6.04 -17.70 -4.95
N PRO A 76 -6.88 -17.74 -6.01
CA PRO A 76 -6.39 -17.74 -7.39
C PRO A 76 -5.54 -16.52 -7.76
N LEU A 77 -5.87 -15.33 -7.23
CA LEU A 77 -5.05 -14.13 -7.42
C LEU A 77 -3.68 -14.29 -6.76
N TYR A 78 -3.66 -14.65 -5.48
CA TYR A 78 -2.40 -14.81 -4.74
C TYR A 78 -1.56 -15.95 -5.29
N ASP A 79 -2.15 -17.07 -5.71
CA ASP A 79 -1.42 -18.20 -6.28
C ASP A 79 -0.78 -17.83 -7.64
N ALA A 80 -1.51 -17.11 -8.50
CA ALA A 80 -0.98 -16.62 -9.78
C ALA A 80 0.18 -15.64 -9.58
N VAL A 81 0.03 -14.67 -8.67
CA VAL A 81 1.06 -13.66 -8.38
C VAL A 81 2.27 -14.30 -7.70
N ALA A 82 2.08 -15.21 -6.73
CA ALA A 82 3.19 -15.93 -6.09
C ALA A 82 3.98 -16.78 -7.09
N THR A 83 3.28 -17.44 -8.02
CA THR A 83 3.92 -18.24 -9.07
C THR A 83 4.76 -17.36 -10.00
N ALA A 84 4.26 -16.19 -10.40
CA ALA A 84 5.00 -15.26 -11.25
C ALA A 84 6.19 -14.61 -10.52
N LEU A 85 6.02 -14.29 -9.23
CA LEU A 85 7.06 -13.69 -8.40
C LEU A 85 8.19 -14.68 -8.10
N GLY A 86 7.87 -15.97 -7.94
CA GLY A 86 8.84 -17.00 -7.56
C GLY A 86 9.42 -16.81 -6.15
N GLY A 87 8.69 -16.11 -5.27
CA GLY A 87 9.11 -15.74 -3.92
C GLY A 87 7.92 -15.53 -2.99
N GLU A 88 8.20 -15.04 -1.78
CA GLU A 88 7.16 -14.73 -0.79
C GLU A 88 6.37 -13.48 -1.19
N LEU A 89 5.05 -13.54 -1.00
CA LEU A 89 4.18 -12.40 -1.26
C LEU A 89 4.07 -11.52 -0.02
N ASN A 90 4.13 -10.22 -0.25
CA ASN A 90 3.73 -9.21 0.71
C ASN A 90 3.18 -8.00 -0.06
N ILE A 91 1.89 -8.03 -0.40
CA ILE A 91 1.24 -6.95 -1.15
C ILE A 91 0.96 -5.78 -0.22
N GLU A 92 1.51 -4.60 -0.54
CA GLU A 92 1.33 -3.37 0.24
C GLU A 92 0.89 -2.19 -0.64
N GLY A 93 0.41 -2.46 -1.85
CA GLY A 93 -0.21 -1.44 -2.67
C GLY A 93 -1.05 -2.05 -3.80
N VAL A 94 -2.14 -1.36 -4.13
CA VAL A 94 -3.07 -1.79 -5.19
C VAL A 94 -3.64 -0.59 -5.94
N ILE A 95 -3.59 -0.64 -7.26
CA ILE A 95 -4.16 0.37 -8.15
C ILE A 95 -5.10 -0.32 -9.14
N PRO A 96 -6.31 0.21 -9.37
CA PRO A 96 -7.25 -0.37 -10.32
C PRO A 96 -6.85 -0.05 -11.75
N GLU A 97 -7.05 -1.03 -12.63
CA GLU A 97 -6.94 -0.87 -14.08
C GLU A 97 -8.27 -1.25 -14.75
N ALA A 98 -8.42 -0.88 -16.02
CA ALA A 98 -9.65 -1.15 -16.77
C ALA A 98 -10.02 -2.65 -16.82
N ASP A 99 -9.02 -3.54 -16.86
CA ASP A 99 -9.19 -4.99 -16.96
C ASP A 99 -8.57 -5.77 -15.78
N GLY A 100 -8.22 -5.10 -14.69
CA GLY A 100 -7.68 -5.76 -13.51
C GLY A 100 -7.03 -4.81 -12.50
N LEU A 101 -5.84 -5.16 -12.03
CA LEU A 101 -5.13 -4.45 -10.96
C LEU A 101 -3.63 -4.34 -11.29
N ILE A 102 -2.99 -3.31 -10.74
CA ILE A 102 -1.56 -3.25 -10.52
C ILE A 102 -1.32 -3.48 -9.03
N LEU A 103 -0.47 -4.45 -8.70
CA LEU A 103 -0.10 -4.80 -7.34
C LEU A 103 1.34 -4.41 -7.06
N PHE A 104 1.60 -3.93 -5.85
CA PHE A 104 2.92 -3.57 -5.35
C PHE A 104 3.31 -4.55 -4.26
N ASN A 105 4.30 -5.39 -4.54
CA ASN A 105 4.87 -6.33 -3.60
C ASN A 105 6.05 -5.67 -2.88
N ARG A 106 5.97 -5.61 -1.57
CA ARG A 106 7.07 -5.19 -0.69
C ARG A 106 8.16 -6.26 -0.64
N GLY A 107 9.38 -5.86 -0.93
CA GLY A 107 10.55 -6.73 -0.85
C GLY A 107 11.07 -6.90 0.58
N SER A 108 11.66 -8.05 0.88
CA SER A 108 12.45 -8.26 2.11
C SER A 108 13.90 -7.77 1.98
N SER A 109 14.35 -7.48 0.75
CA SER A 109 15.61 -6.83 0.44
C SER A 109 15.43 -5.76 -0.66
N ALA A 110 16.47 -4.95 -0.91
CA ALA A 110 16.40 -3.82 -1.83
C ALA A 110 15.95 -4.18 -3.26
N GLY A 111 16.14 -5.42 -3.71
CA GLY A 111 15.78 -5.91 -5.05
C GLY A 111 14.51 -6.75 -5.15
N ASP A 112 13.83 -6.99 -4.03
CA ASP A 112 12.68 -7.90 -3.98
C ASP A 112 11.35 -7.17 -4.13
N ASN A 113 11.37 -5.84 -4.23
CA ASN A 113 10.18 -5.08 -4.56
C ASN A 113 9.72 -5.43 -5.97
N ALA A 114 8.43 -5.56 -6.19
CA ALA A 114 7.89 -5.86 -7.51
C ALA A 114 6.58 -5.13 -7.78
N VAL A 115 6.39 -4.74 -9.04
CA VAL A 115 5.13 -4.25 -9.58
C VAL A 115 4.58 -5.31 -10.52
N ILE A 116 3.35 -5.73 -10.28
CA ILE A 116 2.71 -6.84 -10.99
C ILE A 116 1.39 -6.37 -11.58
N GLY A 117 1.27 -6.41 -12.91
CA GLY A 117 0.01 -6.22 -13.60
C GLY A 117 -0.75 -7.52 -13.67
N VAL A 118 -2.02 -7.53 -13.26
CA VAL A 118 -2.90 -8.69 -13.33
C VAL A 118 -4.21 -8.33 -14.02
N ALA A 119 -4.68 -9.17 -14.92
CA ALA A 119 -6.05 -9.09 -15.42
C ALA A 119 -6.95 -10.05 -14.64
N LEU A 120 -8.06 -9.53 -14.15
CA LEU A 120 -9.08 -10.30 -13.44
C LEU A 120 -10.41 -9.56 -13.43
N ARG A 121 -11.49 -10.30 -13.18
CA ARG A 121 -12.75 -9.71 -12.76
C ARG A 121 -12.74 -9.56 -11.24
N VAL A 122 -12.70 -8.33 -10.76
CA VAL A 122 -12.67 -8.02 -9.32
C VAL A 122 -13.86 -8.64 -8.56
N ASP A 123 -15.05 -8.71 -9.15
CA ASP A 123 -16.23 -9.37 -8.56
C ASP A 123 -16.15 -10.90 -8.51
N ALA A 124 -15.26 -11.49 -9.29
CA ALA A 124 -15.12 -12.93 -9.43
C ALA A 124 -13.65 -13.25 -9.76
N PRO A 125 -12.73 -13.13 -8.77
CA PRO A 125 -11.29 -13.27 -8.98
C PRO A 125 -10.89 -14.76 -9.11
N THR A 126 -11.63 -15.55 -9.89
CA THR A 126 -11.45 -16.99 -10.07
C THR A 126 -10.50 -17.33 -11.21
N THR A 127 -10.37 -16.45 -12.19
CA THR A 127 -9.40 -16.55 -13.29
C THR A 127 -8.54 -15.29 -13.27
N VAL A 128 -7.23 -15.49 -13.17
CA VAL A 128 -6.25 -14.40 -13.07
C VAL A 128 -5.15 -14.66 -14.09
N GLU A 129 -4.84 -13.64 -14.87
CA GLU A 129 -3.72 -13.64 -15.81
C GLU A 129 -2.70 -12.60 -15.35
N VAL A 130 -1.45 -13.02 -15.13
CA VAL A 130 -0.35 -12.08 -14.87
C VAL A 130 0.10 -11.49 -16.20
N LYS A 131 -0.13 -10.19 -16.38
CA LYS A 131 0.18 -9.44 -17.60
C LYS A 131 1.65 -9.02 -17.68
N GLY A 132 2.28 -8.83 -16.52
CA GLY A 132 3.67 -8.44 -16.45
C GLY A 132 4.14 -8.35 -15.01
N LEU A 133 5.45 -8.50 -14.82
CA LEU A 133 6.12 -8.35 -13.53
C LEU A 133 7.44 -7.62 -13.76
N THR A 134 7.66 -6.55 -12.99
CA THR A 134 8.92 -5.81 -12.98
C THR A 134 9.43 -5.77 -11.55
N ARG A 135 10.68 -6.19 -11.33
CA ARG A 135 11.37 -6.03 -10.05
C ARG A 135 12.01 -4.65 -9.98
N TRP A 136 12.00 -4.07 -8.79
CA TRP A 136 12.43 -2.71 -8.55
C TRP A 136 13.51 -2.65 -7.48
N HIS A 137 14.62 -1.99 -7.82
CA HIS A 137 15.61 -1.56 -6.86
C HIS A 137 15.31 -0.11 -6.47
N LEU A 138 14.68 0.08 -5.32
CA LEU A 138 14.30 1.41 -4.83
C LEU A 138 15.48 2.15 -4.19
N GLY A 139 16.60 1.47 -3.96
CA GLY A 139 17.78 2.00 -3.30
C GLY A 139 17.77 1.75 -1.80
N GLU A 140 18.67 2.42 -1.10
CA GLU A 140 18.95 2.19 0.32
C GLU A 140 19.20 3.53 1.03
N VAL A 141 18.79 3.61 2.29
CA VAL A 141 19.17 4.70 3.19
C VAL A 141 20.54 4.40 3.79
N GLN A 142 21.44 5.37 3.73
CA GLN A 142 22.83 5.28 4.20
C GLN A 142 22.98 5.92 5.60
N GLY A 143 24.13 5.70 6.25
CA GLY A 143 24.47 6.35 7.53
C GLY A 143 24.10 5.56 8.79
N PHE A 144 23.66 4.31 8.64
CA PHE A 144 23.38 3.36 9.72
C PHE A 144 24.48 2.29 9.80
N SER A 145 24.33 1.31 10.71
CA SER A 145 25.32 0.24 10.89
C SER A 145 25.55 -0.59 9.62
N HIS A 146 24.54 -0.65 8.76
CA HIS A 146 24.56 -1.12 7.37
C HIS A 146 23.60 -0.26 6.53
N PRO A 147 23.69 -0.27 5.19
CA PRO A 147 22.63 0.26 4.35
C PRO A 147 21.29 -0.40 4.66
N VAL A 148 20.20 0.36 4.64
CA VAL A 148 18.85 -0.14 4.92
C VAL A 148 18.00 0.01 3.67
N ALA A 149 17.52 -1.11 3.15
CA ALA A 149 16.75 -1.19 1.90
C ALA A 149 15.42 -0.45 2.00
N LEU A 150 15.06 0.28 0.93
CA LEU A 150 13.72 0.83 0.76
C LEU A 150 12.78 -0.24 0.22
N ALA A 151 11.59 -0.34 0.81
CA ALA A 151 10.55 -1.26 0.38
C ALA A 151 9.20 -0.55 0.25
N PHE A 152 8.39 -0.94 -0.75
CA PHE A 152 7.07 -0.32 -0.96
C PHE A 152 6.18 -0.44 0.27
N THR A 153 5.43 0.62 0.56
CA THR A 153 4.42 0.64 1.63
C THR A 153 3.06 1.19 1.17
N ASP A 154 3.00 1.86 0.02
CA ASP A 154 1.76 2.14 -0.72
C ASP A 154 2.09 2.68 -2.13
N ALA A 155 1.09 2.72 -3.02
CA ALA A 155 1.19 3.38 -4.30
C ALA A 155 -0.16 3.92 -4.81
N THR A 156 -0.09 4.97 -5.63
CA THR A 156 -1.26 5.57 -6.28
C THR A 156 -0.94 6.07 -7.67
N ARG A 157 -1.98 6.29 -8.49
CA ARG A 157 -1.83 6.90 -9.81
C ARG A 157 -2.06 8.41 -9.68
N GLY A 158 -1.05 9.19 -10.07
CA GLY A 158 -1.10 10.65 -10.09
C GLY A 158 -2.01 11.20 -11.19
N PRO A 159 -2.32 12.50 -11.16
CA PRO A 159 -3.18 13.16 -12.16
C PRO A 159 -2.59 13.17 -13.58
N ASP A 160 -1.27 13.03 -13.70
CA ASP A 160 -0.52 12.90 -14.95
C ASP A 160 -0.41 11.45 -15.44
N GLY A 161 -1.03 10.50 -14.73
CA GLY A 161 -0.99 9.08 -15.02
C GLY A 161 0.28 8.37 -14.54
N GLN A 162 1.24 9.08 -13.94
CA GLN A 162 2.43 8.46 -13.37
C GLN A 162 2.09 7.64 -12.12
N LEU A 163 2.88 6.61 -11.84
CA LEU A 163 2.74 5.81 -10.63
C LEU A 163 3.60 6.41 -9.53
N TRP A 164 2.95 6.94 -8.51
CA TRP A 164 3.57 7.46 -7.30
C TRP A 164 3.59 6.37 -6.24
N TYR A 165 4.65 6.33 -5.43
CA TYR A 165 4.81 5.33 -4.40
C TYR A 165 5.36 5.91 -3.10
N LEU A 166 5.02 5.24 -2.00
CA LEU A 166 5.69 5.36 -0.71
C LEU A 166 6.63 4.18 -0.54
N ALA A 167 7.76 4.44 0.10
CA ALA A 167 8.63 3.39 0.59
C ALA A 167 9.22 3.75 1.95
N ALA A 168 9.43 2.73 2.78
CA ALA A 168 10.08 2.84 4.08
C ALA A 168 11.37 2.01 4.08
N ALA A 169 12.37 2.51 4.82
CA ALA A 169 13.55 1.75 5.21
C ALA A 169 13.39 1.36 6.67
N GLU A 170 13.26 0.07 6.94
CA GLU A 170 13.10 -0.49 8.28
C GLU A 170 14.36 -1.24 8.69
N ASP A 171 15.05 -0.72 9.70
CA ASP A 171 16.25 -1.33 10.24
C ASP A 171 15.86 -2.45 11.21
N THR A 172 15.80 -3.67 10.68
CA THR A 172 15.62 -4.89 11.45
C THR A 172 16.60 -5.98 11.02
N PRO A 173 17.26 -6.67 11.97
CA PRO A 173 18.05 -7.86 11.68
C PRO A 173 17.18 -9.13 11.47
N ASP A 174 15.86 -9.06 11.70
CA ASP A 174 14.92 -10.19 11.62
C ASP A 174 13.70 -9.81 10.77
N ALA A 175 13.43 -10.58 9.71
CA ALA A 175 12.29 -10.40 8.81
C ALA A 175 10.91 -10.57 9.50
N ILE A 176 10.89 -10.99 10.77
CA ILE A 176 9.68 -11.19 11.58
C ILE A 176 9.39 -10.01 12.52
N SER A 177 10.42 -9.23 12.89
CA SER A 177 10.33 -8.09 13.81
C SER A 177 10.10 -6.80 13.04
N ASP A 178 9.07 -6.06 13.42
CA ASP A 178 8.82 -4.71 12.90
C ASP A 178 10.00 -3.83 13.33
N GLY A 179 10.85 -3.45 12.36
CA GLY A 179 12.10 -2.72 12.59
C GLY A 179 11.84 -1.26 12.93
N GLN A 180 12.88 -0.57 13.40
CA GLN A 180 12.78 0.89 13.47
C GLN A 180 12.74 1.43 12.04
N VAL A 181 11.71 2.20 11.68
CA VAL A 181 11.74 2.99 10.45
C VAL A 181 12.86 4.02 10.59
N VAL A 182 13.85 3.94 9.70
CA VAL A 182 15.01 4.83 9.66
C VAL A 182 14.96 5.81 8.50
N GLY A 183 13.99 5.66 7.61
CA GLY A 183 13.69 6.65 6.57
C GLY A 183 12.37 6.35 5.86
N ALA A 184 11.69 7.41 5.46
CA ALA A 184 10.50 7.34 4.63
C ALA A 184 10.66 8.23 3.39
N VAL A 185 10.29 7.71 2.23
CA VAL A 185 10.43 8.39 0.95
C VAL A 185 9.14 8.37 0.16
N ILE A 186 8.99 9.37 -0.70
CA ILE A 186 7.99 9.41 -1.74
C ILE A 186 8.70 9.47 -3.09
N GLY A 187 8.20 8.71 -4.06
CA GLY A 187 8.79 8.65 -5.37
C GLY A 187 7.80 8.46 -6.50
N VAL A 188 8.34 8.48 -7.71
CA VAL A 188 7.64 8.18 -8.96
C VAL A 188 8.39 7.05 -9.66
N LEU A 189 7.65 6.04 -10.11
CA LEU A 189 8.24 4.99 -10.93
C LEU A 189 8.48 5.53 -12.34
N GLY A 190 9.75 5.59 -12.74
CA GLY A 190 10.17 5.94 -14.10
C GLY A 190 10.16 4.74 -15.05
N ALA A 191 10.78 4.87 -16.22
CA ALA A 191 10.88 3.75 -17.17
C ALA A 191 11.91 2.67 -16.74
N GLU A 192 12.98 3.07 -16.05
CA GLU A 192 14.11 2.18 -15.71
C GLU A 192 14.47 2.17 -14.21
N SER A 193 14.10 3.20 -13.44
CA SER A 193 14.36 3.29 -12.00
C SER A 193 13.32 4.14 -11.27
N GLY A 194 13.14 3.89 -9.98
CA GLY A 194 12.33 4.73 -9.11
C GLY A 194 13.12 5.98 -8.74
N SER A 195 12.56 7.16 -9.04
CA SER A 195 13.11 8.42 -8.54
C SER A 195 12.35 8.81 -7.28
N TRP A 196 13.07 9.09 -6.19
CA TRP A 196 12.46 9.42 -4.90
C TRP A 196 13.15 10.59 -4.21
N THR A 197 12.42 11.16 -3.26
CA THR A 197 12.93 12.15 -2.30
C THR A 197 12.52 11.73 -0.89
N PRO A 198 13.34 12.01 0.14
CA PRO A 198 12.91 11.87 1.53
C PRO A 198 11.66 12.69 1.79
N ILE A 199 10.73 12.12 2.56
CA ILE A 199 9.65 12.88 3.16
C ILE A 199 10.25 13.68 4.32
N LEU A 200 10.01 14.98 4.35
CA LEU A 200 10.54 15.87 5.37
C LEU A 200 9.44 16.27 6.35
N GLU A 201 9.80 16.32 7.63
CA GLU A 201 8.97 16.94 8.66
C GLU A 201 8.93 18.47 8.52
N SER A 202 8.05 19.11 9.28
CA SER A 202 7.88 20.57 9.22
C SER A 202 9.14 21.37 9.58
N ASP A 203 10.08 20.78 10.33
CA ASP A 203 11.37 21.36 10.69
C ASP A 203 12.48 21.06 9.65
N GLY A 204 12.14 20.35 8.57
CA GLY A 204 13.06 19.97 7.49
C GLY A 204 13.87 18.71 7.75
N THR A 205 13.66 18.03 8.88
CA THR A 205 14.32 16.75 9.16
C THR A 205 13.69 15.61 8.35
N PRO A 206 14.46 14.58 7.92
CA PRO A 206 13.88 13.39 7.30
C PRO A 206 12.90 12.68 8.25
N SER A 207 11.74 12.31 7.72
CA SER A 207 10.73 11.59 8.47
C SER A 207 11.15 10.13 8.71
N VAL A 208 10.80 9.64 9.89
CA VAL A 208 10.95 8.24 10.33
C VAL A 208 9.58 7.63 10.67
N ARG A 209 8.50 8.19 10.11
CA ARG A 209 7.16 7.65 10.23
C ARG A 209 6.91 6.64 9.11
N LYS A 210 6.25 5.53 9.43
CA LYS A 210 5.78 4.55 8.45
C LYS A 210 4.52 5.10 7.79
N PHE A 211 4.59 5.43 6.52
CA PHE A 211 3.43 5.89 5.75
C PHE A 211 2.95 4.74 4.87
N GLU A 212 1.66 4.40 4.95
CA GLU A 212 1.03 3.23 4.30
C GLU A 212 -0.26 3.61 3.56
N GLY A 213 -0.44 4.90 3.32
CA GLY A 213 -1.53 5.41 2.50
C GLY A 213 -1.07 6.64 1.75
N LEU A 214 -1.37 6.70 0.45
CA LEU A 214 -0.96 7.77 -0.46
C LEU A 214 -2.09 8.13 -1.42
N VAL A 215 -2.43 9.42 -1.46
CA VAL A 215 -3.18 10.01 -2.57
C VAL A 215 -2.53 11.32 -3.00
N ILE A 216 -2.43 11.52 -4.32
CA ILE A 216 -1.91 12.76 -4.91
C ILE A 216 -3.07 13.68 -5.27
N ASP A 217 -2.91 14.98 -5.04
CA ASP A 217 -3.91 15.96 -5.42
C ASP A 217 -4.09 16.05 -6.93
N ALA A 218 -5.28 16.49 -7.35
CA ALA A 218 -5.59 16.66 -8.77
C ALA A 218 -4.66 17.66 -9.50
N ASP A 219 -4.07 18.63 -8.78
CA ASP A 219 -3.11 19.59 -9.32
C ASP A 219 -1.65 19.11 -9.24
N GLY A 220 -1.40 17.96 -8.61
CA GLY A 220 -0.07 17.39 -8.41
C GLY A 220 0.83 18.19 -7.45
N ALA A 221 0.33 19.23 -6.78
CA ALA A 221 1.14 20.10 -5.93
C ALA A 221 1.32 19.55 -4.51
N GLY A 222 0.61 18.48 -4.17
CA GLY A 222 0.60 17.88 -2.84
C GLY A 222 -0.13 16.55 -2.82
N GLY A 223 -0.46 16.12 -1.62
CA GLY A 223 -1.18 14.88 -1.40
C GLY A 223 -1.52 14.67 0.07
N TRP A 224 -2.13 13.53 0.36
CA TRP A 224 -2.38 13.07 1.72
C TRP A 224 -1.66 11.75 1.95
N LEU A 225 -1.06 11.64 3.13
CA LEU A 225 -0.44 10.43 3.63
C LEU A 225 -1.16 9.91 4.86
N VAL A 226 -1.17 8.60 5.06
CA VAL A 226 -1.68 7.95 6.28
C VAL A 226 -0.55 7.17 6.94
N THR A 227 -0.40 7.29 8.26
CA THR A 227 0.62 6.54 9.00
C THR A 227 0.08 5.22 9.57
N ASP A 228 0.92 4.19 9.60
CA ASP A 228 0.77 3.09 10.54
C ASP A 228 1.83 3.22 11.63
N ALA A 229 1.38 3.22 12.87
CA ALA A 229 2.25 3.33 14.02
C ALA A 229 2.62 1.96 14.60
N ASP A 230 2.18 0.84 14.00
CA ASP A 230 2.38 -0.53 14.47
C ASP A 230 2.06 -0.68 15.98
N SER A 231 1.12 0.13 16.48
CA SER A 231 0.83 0.26 17.91
C SER A 231 -0.65 0.60 18.13
N PRO A 232 -1.37 -0.20 18.93
CA PRO A 232 -2.78 0.08 19.22
C PRO A 232 -2.97 1.33 20.11
N GLU A 233 -1.91 1.85 20.72
CA GLU A 233 -1.96 3.02 21.60
C GLU A 233 -1.67 4.34 20.85
N ARG A 234 -1.11 4.26 19.65
CA ARG A 234 -0.81 5.43 18.83
C ARG A 234 -1.86 5.58 17.74
N PRO A 235 -2.55 6.72 17.64
CA PRO A 235 -3.49 6.93 16.56
C PRO A 235 -2.75 7.02 15.23
N THR A 236 -3.36 6.46 14.18
CA THR A 236 -3.04 6.77 12.79
C THR A 236 -3.20 8.26 12.53
N GLU A 237 -2.22 8.85 11.85
CA GLU A 237 -2.22 10.27 11.49
C GLU A 237 -2.57 10.43 10.00
N LEU A 238 -3.48 11.37 9.70
CA LEU A 238 -3.72 11.84 8.35
C LEU A 238 -2.86 13.10 8.11
N CYS A 239 -1.84 12.97 7.27
CA CYS A 239 -0.82 13.98 7.05
C CYS A 239 -1.01 14.66 5.70
N ARG A 240 -0.88 16.00 5.67
CA ARG A 240 -0.83 16.77 4.42
C ARG A 240 0.62 16.93 3.99
N ILE A 241 0.92 16.65 2.72
CA ILE A 241 2.23 16.92 2.13
C ILE A 241 2.15 17.95 1.02
N ALA A 242 3.25 18.67 0.82
CA ALA A 242 3.46 19.54 -0.32
C ALA A 242 4.59 18.96 -1.18
N LEU A 243 4.34 18.80 -2.47
CA LEU A 243 5.33 18.32 -3.43
C LEU A 243 6.03 19.53 -4.03
N ARG A 244 7.33 19.66 -3.77
CA ARG A 244 8.15 20.78 -4.26
C ARG A 244 9.29 20.22 -5.08
N GLY A 245 9.47 20.73 -6.31
CA GLY A 245 10.64 20.43 -7.13
C GLY A 245 10.62 19.10 -7.88
N LEU A 246 9.53 18.33 -7.83
CA LEU A 246 9.29 17.23 -8.78
C LEU A 246 8.81 17.86 -10.10
N ALA A 247 9.76 18.24 -10.95
CA ALA A 247 9.42 18.60 -12.32
C ALA A 247 8.84 17.34 -12.97
N ALA A 248 7.59 17.40 -13.44
CA ALA A 248 7.04 16.38 -14.31
C ALA A 248 8.06 16.13 -15.44
N ALA A 249 8.51 14.89 -15.60
CA ALA A 249 9.31 14.52 -16.75
C ALA A 249 8.49 14.89 -18.00
N LYS A 250 8.97 15.87 -18.75
CA LYS A 250 8.36 16.29 -20.02
C LYS A 250 8.56 15.24 -21.09
#